data_AF-A0A2S6IPT5-F1
#
_entry.id   AF-A0A2S6IPT5-F1
#
_cell.length_a   1.000
_cell.length_b   1.000
_cell.length_c   1.000
_cell.angle_alpha   90.00
_cell.angle_beta   90.00
_cell.angle_gamma   90.00
#
_symmetry.space_group_name_H-M   'P 1'
#
loop_
_entity.id
_entity.type
_entity.pdbx_description
1 polymer ?
#
loop_
_entity_poly.entity_id
_entity_poly.type
_entity_poly.pdbx_seq_one_letter_code
_entity_poly.pdbx_strand_id
1 'polypeptide(L)'
;MPTAEPADQLAGEADRLGDLVNGHPEHVDEVLPQLVRILTSTDASRVLLACIAALGHAWHPAAAAALLDHVRPDHPDPQVRLALAQALPGGIDTPGDLRDRTIDALILLTADAEPHVRDWAAFGLGQLQARSPSAREALAGLLHDPDHDARCEALQALAAAGDDRAHPVLLARLDASGDLCLVELEAAAALAAPDLHPGLQRLAEEWAGDADEFTQTLELALSRCHPDAAALAGQVEQNLLEIVRGVVQEPAGVQLQGAYPRTALIITRDGDPEVHLDVWADGEDPTDYPVTHVVGAVLGALAPPEP
;
A
#
# COMPACT_ATOMS: atom_id res chain seq x y z
N MET A 1 17.26 43.40 -15.19
CA MET A 1 16.74 42.30 -14.33
C MET A 1 16.32 41.19 -15.26
N PRO A 2 16.73 39.93 -15.05
CA PRO A 2 16.22 38.84 -15.86
C PRO A 2 14.71 38.80 -15.64
N THR A 3 13.95 38.87 -16.73
CA THR A 3 12.51 38.66 -16.71
C THR A 3 12.28 37.25 -16.21
N ALA A 4 11.51 37.09 -15.12
CA ALA A 4 11.09 35.76 -14.67
C ALA A 4 10.53 35.00 -15.87
N GLU A 5 10.99 33.77 -16.09
CA GLU A 5 10.44 32.93 -17.15
C GLU A 5 8.93 32.79 -16.94
N PRO A 6 8.09 32.96 -17.99
CA PRO A 6 6.66 32.80 -17.87
C PRO A 6 6.31 31.43 -17.30
N ALA A 7 5.33 31.38 -16.38
CA ALA A 7 4.89 30.13 -15.74
C ALA A 7 4.54 29.03 -16.76
N ASP A 8 3.98 29.38 -17.92
CA ASP A 8 3.68 28.41 -18.99
C ASP A 8 4.93 27.78 -19.61
N GLN A 9 6.04 28.52 -19.69
CA GLN A 9 7.31 27.99 -20.20
C GLN A 9 7.95 27.06 -19.19
N LEU A 10 7.94 27.43 -17.90
CA LEU A 10 8.45 26.59 -16.82
C LEU A 10 7.65 25.30 -16.66
N ALA A 11 6.32 25.38 -16.70
CA ALA A 11 5.45 24.21 -16.67
C ALA A 11 5.71 23.29 -17.87
N GLY A 12 5.78 23.84 -19.09
CA GLY A 12 6.10 23.05 -20.29
C GLY A 12 7.53 22.52 -20.34
N GLU A 13 8.48 23.09 -19.60
CA GLU A 13 9.80 22.49 -19.37
C GLU A 13 9.70 21.31 -18.40
N ALA A 14 8.99 21.47 -17.27
CA ALA A 14 8.76 20.39 -16.31
C ALA A 14 8.03 19.20 -16.94
N ASP A 15 7.00 19.43 -17.75
CA ASP A 15 6.28 18.36 -18.47
C ASP A 15 7.21 17.55 -19.38
N ARG A 16 8.04 18.24 -20.18
CA ARG A 16 9.01 17.57 -21.08
C ARG A 16 10.07 16.78 -20.33
N LEU A 17 10.48 17.26 -19.15
CA LEU A 17 11.39 16.54 -18.27
C LEU A 17 10.69 15.32 -17.65
N GLY A 18 9.43 15.44 -17.26
CA GLY A 18 8.58 14.33 -16.79
C GLY A 18 8.46 13.21 -17.81
N ASP A 19 8.24 13.54 -19.08
CA ASP A 19 8.17 12.56 -20.17
C ASP A 19 9.47 11.74 -20.32
N LEU A 20 10.63 12.33 -19.97
CA LEU A 20 11.92 11.64 -20.05
C LEU A 20 12.14 10.62 -18.94
N VAL A 21 11.49 10.79 -17.78
CA VAL A 21 11.65 9.91 -16.61
C VAL A 21 10.48 8.93 -16.42
N ASN A 22 9.35 9.16 -17.08
CA ASN A 22 8.18 8.30 -16.99
C ASN A 22 8.48 6.91 -17.58
N GLY A 23 8.64 5.91 -16.71
CA GLY A 23 9.05 4.54 -17.09
C GLY A 23 10.54 4.40 -17.43
N HIS A 24 11.34 5.43 -17.16
CA HIS A 24 12.76 5.51 -17.49
C HIS A 24 13.58 5.99 -16.27
N PRO A 25 13.68 5.17 -15.21
CA PRO A 25 14.37 5.55 -13.98
C PRO A 25 15.87 5.89 -14.20
N GLU A 26 16.48 5.38 -15.27
CA GLU A 26 17.87 5.67 -15.64
C GLU A 26 18.14 7.16 -15.95
N HIS A 27 17.11 7.96 -16.26
CA HIS A 27 17.26 9.38 -16.56
C HIS A 27 17.06 10.28 -15.33
N VAL A 28 16.65 9.72 -14.18
CA VAL A 28 16.25 10.51 -13.01
C VAL A 28 17.41 11.36 -12.49
N ASP A 29 18.63 10.83 -12.40
CA ASP A 29 19.79 11.57 -11.90
C ASP A 29 20.16 12.79 -12.77
N GLU A 30 19.89 12.73 -14.08
CA GLU A 30 20.14 13.83 -15.03
C GLU A 30 19.02 14.89 -14.97
N VAL A 31 17.77 14.44 -14.85
CA VAL A 31 16.57 15.27 -14.92
C VAL A 31 16.25 15.95 -13.60
N LEU A 32 16.46 15.26 -12.47
CA LEU A 32 16.08 15.72 -11.13
C LEU A 32 16.65 17.11 -10.78
N PRO A 33 17.94 17.44 -11.02
CA PRO A 33 18.46 18.77 -10.72
C PRO A 33 17.74 19.89 -11.48
N GLN A 34 17.24 19.60 -12.70
CA GLN A 34 16.51 20.56 -13.52
C GLN A 34 15.09 20.75 -13.01
N LEU A 35 14.40 19.67 -12.63
CA LEU A 35 13.08 19.75 -12.00
C LEU A 35 13.14 20.48 -10.65
N VAL A 36 14.16 20.23 -9.82
CA VAL A 36 14.37 20.95 -8.55
C VAL A 36 14.62 22.45 -8.80
N ARG A 37 15.39 22.80 -9.83
CA ARG A 37 15.59 24.21 -10.22
C ARG A 37 14.26 24.89 -10.58
N ILE A 38 13.41 24.22 -11.35
CA ILE A 38 12.10 24.76 -11.73
C ILE A 38 11.20 24.89 -10.50
N LEU A 39 11.12 23.83 -9.68
CA LEU A 39 10.29 23.73 -8.48
C LEU A 39 10.61 24.84 -7.46
N THR A 40 11.90 25.18 -7.31
CA THR A 40 12.36 26.21 -6.36
C THR A 40 12.34 27.64 -6.94
N SER A 41 11.98 27.81 -8.21
CA SER A 41 12.00 29.12 -8.88
C SER A 41 10.72 29.94 -8.72
N THR A 42 9.61 29.31 -8.29
CA THR A 42 8.28 29.94 -8.28
C THR A 42 7.31 29.20 -7.35
N ASP A 43 6.37 29.94 -6.76
CA ASP A 43 5.24 29.39 -5.98
C ASP A 43 3.97 29.24 -6.85
N ALA A 44 4.07 29.40 -8.17
CA ALA A 44 2.92 29.30 -9.06
C ALA A 44 2.39 27.86 -9.11
N SER A 45 1.17 27.62 -8.65
CA SER A 45 0.56 26.29 -8.58
C SER A 45 0.68 25.48 -9.87
N ARG A 46 0.51 26.12 -11.04
CA ARG A 46 0.65 25.46 -12.34
C ARG A 46 2.02 24.81 -12.54
N VAL A 47 3.08 25.52 -12.15
CA VAL A 47 4.46 25.02 -12.26
C VAL A 47 4.72 23.94 -11.23
N LEU A 48 4.24 24.13 -9.99
CA LEU A 48 4.33 23.13 -8.93
C LEU A 48 3.64 21.82 -9.37
N LEU A 49 2.43 21.90 -9.91
CA LEU A 49 1.68 20.74 -10.41
C LEU A 49 2.46 19.97 -11.48
N ALA A 50 3.04 20.67 -12.46
CA ALA A 50 3.85 20.05 -13.51
C ALA A 50 5.11 19.36 -12.93
N CYS A 51 5.80 20.02 -12.00
CA CYS A 51 6.95 19.42 -11.31
C CYS A 51 6.56 18.21 -10.46
N ILE A 52 5.45 18.28 -9.71
CA ILE A 52 4.98 17.19 -8.86
C ILE A 52 4.60 15.98 -9.72
N ALA A 53 3.88 16.18 -10.82
CA ALA A 53 3.55 15.11 -11.75
C ALA A 53 4.82 14.47 -12.35
N ALA A 54 5.76 15.28 -12.83
CA ALA A 54 7.03 14.80 -13.38
C ALA A 54 7.85 13.97 -12.36
N LEU A 55 7.93 14.45 -11.11
CA LEU A 55 8.64 13.77 -10.03
C LEU A 55 7.91 12.50 -9.56
N GLY A 56 6.58 12.52 -9.53
CA GLY A 56 5.77 11.33 -9.19
C GLY A 56 5.91 10.21 -10.23
N HIS A 57 5.95 10.55 -11.52
CA HIS A 57 6.17 9.58 -12.60
C HIS A 57 7.58 8.98 -12.64
N ALA A 58 8.53 9.54 -11.87
CA ALA A 58 9.88 9.00 -11.78
C ALA A 58 9.96 7.71 -10.95
N TRP A 59 9.00 7.46 -10.04
CA TRP A 59 9.00 6.31 -9.12
C TRP A 59 10.34 6.12 -8.41
N HIS A 60 10.96 7.23 -7.97
CA HIS A 60 12.34 7.23 -7.48
C HIS A 60 12.45 7.91 -6.10
N PRO A 61 13.17 7.33 -5.12
CA PRO A 61 13.33 7.90 -3.79
C PRO A 61 13.83 9.35 -3.78
N ALA A 62 14.78 9.68 -4.66
CA ALA A 62 15.30 11.05 -4.74
C ALA A 62 14.25 12.07 -5.23
N ALA A 63 13.26 11.64 -6.02
CA ALA A 63 12.16 12.49 -6.45
C ALA A 63 11.20 12.76 -5.29
N ALA A 64 10.84 11.73 -4.52
CA ALA A 64 10.03 11.87 -3.30
C ALA A 64 10.73 12.78 -2.26
N ALA A 65 12.04 12.64 -2.09
CA ALA A 65 12.83 13.51 -1.22
C ALA A 65 12.74 14.98 -1.66
N ALA A 66 12.91 15.25 -2.95
CA ALA A 66 12.78 16.60 -3.50
C ALA A 66 11.38 17.20 -3.29
N LEU A 67 10.32 16.39 -3.42
CA LEU A 67 8.96 16.81 -3.12
C LEU A 67 8.79 17.20 -1.65
N LEU A 68 9.26 16.36 -0.72
CA LEU A 68 9.18 16.65 0.72
C LEU A 68 10.02 17.86 1.15
N ASP A 69 11.13 18.13 0.47
CA ASP A 69 12.03 19.25 0.79
C ASP A 69 11.52 20.60 0.27
N HIS A 70 10.68 20.60 -0.77
CA HIS A 70 10.32 21.82 -1.51
C HIS A 70 8.82 22.08 -1.64
N VAL A 71 7.95 21.09 -1.45
CA VAL A 71 6.49 21.25 -1.51
C VAL A 71 5.89 20.98 -0.14
N ARG A 72 5.18 21.98 0.40
CA ARG A 72 4.56 21.84 1.72
C ARG A 72 3.24 21.06 1.60
N PRO A 73 2.98 20.09 2.49
CA PRO A 73 1.70 19.39 2.51
C PRO A 73 0.52 20.28 2.95
N ASP A 74 0.76 21.44 3.56
CA ASP A 74 -0.27 22.45 3.89
C ASP A 74 -0.42 23.55 2.82
N HIS A 75 -0.03 23.29 1.56
CA HIS A 75 -0.10 24.25 0.47
C HIS A 75 -1.54 24.80 0.27
N PRO A 76 -1.73 26.12 0.04
CA PRO A 76 -3.08 26.71 -0.05
C PRO A 76 -3.91 26.18 -1.22
N ASP A 77 -3.26 25.77 -2.32
CA ASP A 77 -3.94 25.18 -3.47
C ASP A 77 -4.23 23.68 -3.24
N PRO A 78 -5.50 23.25 -3.21
CA PRO A 78 -5.87 21.85 -3.02
C PRO A 78 -5.36 20.93 -4.14
N GLN A 79 -5.19 21.43 -5.36
CA GLN A 79 -4.67 20.62 -6.46
C GLN A 79 -3.20 20.25 -6.22
N VAL A 80 -2.41 21.16 -5.63
CA VAL A 80 -1.02 20.88 -5.27
C VAL A 80 -0.95 19.84 -4.15
N ARG A 81 -1.84 19.92 -3.15
CA ARG A 81 -1.91 18.92 -2.07
C ARG A 81 -2.34 17.54 -2.58
N LEU A 82 -3.31 17.50 -3.50
CA LEU A 82 -3.74 16.26 -4.16
C LEU A 82 -2.60 15.63 -4.97
N ALA A 83 -1.92 16.43 -5.81
CA ALA A 83 -0.79 15.95 -6.59
C ALA A 83 0.34 15.43 -5.68
N LEU A 84 0.57 16.08 -4.54
CA LEU A 84 1.55 15.64 -3.56
C LEU A 84 1.15 14.29 -2.94
N ALA A 85 -0.12 14.12 -2.52
CA ALA A 85 -0.64 12.85 -1.99
C ALA A 85 -0.46 11.70 -2.99
N GLN A 86 -0.70 11.96 -4.28
CA GLN A 86 -0.54 10.99 -5.38
C GLN A 86 0.93 10.62 -5.64
N ALA A 87 1.84 11.60 -5.59
CA ALA A 87 3.23 11.40 -5.99
C ALA A 87 4.11 10.82 -4.87
N LEU A 88 3.83 11.16 -3.61
CA LEU A 88 4.69 10.86 -2.46
C LEU A 88 4.98 9.37 -2.20
N PRO A 89 4.02 8.44 -2.35
CA PRO A 89 4.30 7.01 -2.19
C PRO A 89 5.27 6.44 -3.25
N GLY A 90 5.42 7.12 -4.40
CA GLY A 90 6.18 6.65 -5.55
C GLY A 90 7.66 6.41 -5.25
N GLY A 91 8.11 5.16 -5.48
CA GLY A 91 9.51 4.78 -5.31
C GLY A 91 9.96 4.59 -3.86
N ILE A 92 9.04 4.52 -2.90
CA ILE A 92 9.37 4.29 -1.48
C ILE A 92 9.13 2.81 -1.12
N ASP A 93 10.15 1.98 -1.34
CA ASP A 93 10.11 0.53 -1.11
C ASP A 93 10.85 0.07 0.16
N THR A 94 11.74 0.90 0.69
CA THR A 94 12.64 0.54 1.80
C THR A 94 12.33 1.33 3.08
N PRO A 95 12.48 0.71 4.27
CA PRO A 95 12.42 1.43 5.54
C PRO A 95 13.53 2.48 5.68
N GLY A 96 13.22 3.61 6.32
CA GLY A 96 14.20 4.66 6.62
C GLY A 96 13.55 6.03 6.78
N ASP A 97 14.39 7.05 7.05
CA ASP A 97 13.97 8.43 7.31
C ASP A 97 13.06 9.00 6.22
N LEU A 98 13.36 8.72 4.95
CA LEU A 98 12.54 9.19 3.84
C LEU A 98 11.12 8.60 3.90
N ARG A 99 11.00 7.29 4.18
CA ARG A 99 9.71 6.63 4.33
C ARG A 99 8.93 7.20 5.51
N ASP A 100 9.59 7.41 6.64
CA ASP A 100 8.95 7.98 7.83
C ASP A 100 8.42 9.40 7.55
N ARG A 101 9.21 10.24 6.89
CA ARG A 101 8.80 11.58 6.45
C ARG A 101 7.64 11.55 5.46
N THR A 102 7.63 10.59 4.52
CA THR A 102 6.52 10.38 3.60
C THR A 102 5.24 9.99 4.34
N ILE A 103 5.33 9.06 5.30
CA ILE A 103 4.21 8.65 6.15
C ILE A 103 3.68 9.84 6.95
N ASP A 104 4.55 10.64 7.56
CA ASP A 104 4.15 11.83 8.32
C ASP A 104 3.43 12.87 7.45
N ALA A 105 3.89 13.08 6.21
CA ALA A 105 3.23 13.97 5.26
C ALA A 105 1.84 13.46 4.87
N LEU A 106 1.70 12.15 4.59
CA LEU A 106 0.40 11.54 4.27
C LEU A 106 -0.55 11.55 5.47
N ILE A 107 -0.06 11.32 6.70
CA ILE A 107 -0.86 11.48 7.93
C ILE A 107 -1.42 12.89 8.06
N LEU A 108 -0.68 13.93 7.66
CA LEU A 108 -1.23 15.28 7.67
C LEU A 108 -2.35 15.45 6.63
N LEU A 109 -2.18 14.86 5.44
CA LEU A 109 -3.12 14.94 4.33
C LEU A 109 -4.40 14.13 4.54
N THR A 110 -4.44 13.14 5.43
CA THR A 110 -5.70 12.48 5.81
C THR A 110 -6.67 13.41 6.53
N ALA A 111 -6.22 14.55 7.05
CA ALA A 111 -7.07 15.56 7.68
C ALA A 111 -7.48 16.70 6.73
N ASP A 112 -7.25 16.56 5.42
CA ASP A 112 -7.51 17.62 4.45
C ASP A 112 -9.00 17.97 4.30
N ALA A 113 -9.29 19.21 3.95
CA ALA A 113 -10.64 19.65 3.65
C ALA A 113 -11.21 19.00 2.37
N GLU A 114 -10.35 18.72 1.38
CA GLU A 114 -10.73 18.15 0.09
C GLU A 114 -10.80 16.61 0.16
N PRO A 115 -11.95 15.99 -0.14
CA PRO A 115 -12.13 14.54 -0.11
C PRO A 115 -11.07 13.74 -0.86
N HIS A 116 -10.76 14.14 -2.11
CA HIS A 116 -9.77 13.45 -2.92
C HIS A 116 -8.36 13.47 -2.32
N VAL A 117 -8.02 14.50 -1.53
CA VAL A 117 -6.72 14.53 -0.84
C VAL A 117 -6.70 13.51 0.29
N ARG A 118 -7.79 13.38 1.04
CA ARG A 118 -7.92 12.38 2.13
C ARG A 118 -7.89 10.95 1.60
N ASP A 119 -8.62 10.71 0.52
CA ASP A 119 -8.65 9.44 -0.23
C ASP A 119 -7.24 9.00 -0.64
N TRP A 120 -6.54 9.82 -1.44
CA TRP A 120 -5.18 9.51 -1.87
C TRP A 120 -4.17 9.40 -0.71
N ALA A 121 -4.36 10.17 0.36
CA ALA A 121 -3.54 10.04 1.56
C ALA A 121 -3.74 8.69 2.27
N ALA A 122 -4.99 8.23 2.41
CA ALA A 122 -5.31 6.93 2.98
C ALA A 122 -4.77 5.79 2.12
N PHE A 123 -4.98 5.85 0.80
CA PHE A 123 -4.41 4.91 -0.17
C PHE A 123 -2.89 4.85 -0.07
N GLY A 124 -2.21 6.00 -0.06
CA GLY A 124 -0.75 6.08 0.07
C GLY A 124 -0.22 5.47 1.38
N LEU A 125 -0.91 5.67 2.51
CA LEU A 125 -0.58 5.00 3.77
C LEU A 125 -0.76 3.48 3.70
N GLY A 126 -1.80 3.01 3.01
CA GLY A 126 -2.03 1.58 2.71
C GLY A 126 -0.91 0.98 1.86
N GLN A 127 -0.54 1.64 0.76
CA GLN A 127 0.57 1.23 -0.12
C GLN A 127 1.91 1.15 0.62
N LEU A 128 2.17 2.12 1.50
CA LEU A 128 3.35 2.13 2.36
C LEU A 128 3.17 1.23 3.60
N GLN A 129 2.13 0.39 3.66
CA GLN A 129 1.86 -0.52 4.77
C GLN A 129 2.14 0.14 6.12
N ALA A 130 1.65 1.37 6.30
CA ALA A 130 2.03 2.24 7.41
C ALA A 130 1.42 1.73 8.72
N ARG A 131 2.19 0.94 9.47
CA ARG A 131 1.73 0.24 10.70
C ARG A 131 1.97 1.03 11.98
N SER A 132 2.47 2.26 11.91
CA SER A 132 2.73 3.08 13.11
C SER A 132 1.43 3.42 13.84
N PRO A 133 1.45 3.62 15.18
CA PRO A 133 0.26 4.04 15.91
C PRO A 133 -0.38 5.30 15.33
N SER A 134 0.42 6.29 14.95
CA SER A 134 -0.06 7.54 14.36
C SER A 134 -0.78 7.33 13.02
N ALA A 135 -0.23 6.46 12.14
CA ALA A 135 -0.87 6.12 10.87
C ALA A 135 -2.21 5.40 11.09
N ARG A 136 -2.25 4.44 12.03
CA ARG A 136 -3.47 3.73 12.38
C ARG A 136 -4.55 4.64 12.96
N GLU A 137 -4.18 5.60 13.82
CA GLU A 137 -5.13 6.60 14.32
C GLU A 137 -5.66 7.52 13.21
N ALA A 138 -4.78 7.96 12.30
CA ALA A 138 -5.17 8.80 11.17
C ALA A 138 -6.18 8.09 10.25
N LEU A 139 -5.90 6.83 9.89
CA LEU A 139 -6.81 6.00 9.09
C LEU A 139 -8.11 5.70 9.84
N ALA A 140 -8.05 5.42 11.15
CA ALA A 140 -9.26 5.17 11.95
C ALA A 140 -10.19 6.38 12.00
N GLY A 141 -9.64 7.60 11.95
CA GLY A 141 -10.43 8.83 11.82
C GLY A 141 -11.25 8.91 10.53
N LEU A 142 -10.83 8.21 9.48
CA LEU A 142 -11.49 8.20 8.17
C LEU A 142 -12.54 7.09 8.01
N LEU A 143 -12.66 6.14 8.94
CA LEU A 143 -13.65 5.04 8.84
C LEU A 143 -15.12 5.51 8.75
N HIS A 144 -15.38 6.76 9.14
CA HIS A 144 -16.69 7.40 9.09
C HIS A 144 -16.66 8.72 8.29
N ASP A 145 -15.68 8.88 7.40
CA ASP A 145 -15.56 10.05 6.54
C ASP A 145 -16.84 10.24 5.69
N PRO A 146 -17.30 11.48 5.45
CA PRO A 146 -18.43 11.73 4.54
C PRO A 146 -18.17 11.24 3.12
N ASP A 147 -16.91 11.25 2.67
CA ASP A 147 -16.51 10.77 1.36
C ASP A 147 -16.43 9.24 1.31
N HIS A 148 -16.91 8.63 0.22
CA HIS A 148 -16.96 7.17 0.11
C HIS A 148 -15.59 6.56 -0.11
N ASP A 149 -14.80 7.13 -1.01
CA ASP A 149 -13.52 6.58 -1.42
C ASP A 149 -12.54 6.65 -0.24
N ALA A 150 -12.47 7.79 0.46
CA ALA A 150 -11.66 7.94 1.66
C ALA A 150 -12.01 6.94 2.78
N ARG A 151 -13.29 6.58 2.96
CA ARG A 151 -13.67 5.53 3.92
C ARG A 151 -13.17 4.16 3.49
N CYS A 152 -13.33 3.82 2.21
CA CYS A 152 -12.96 2.52 1.67
C CYS A 152 -11.45 2.30 1.74
N GLU A 153 -10.65 3.31 1.36
CA GLU A 153 -9.20 3.23 1.45
C GLU A 153 -8.71 3.09 2.89
N ALA A 154 -9.28 3.87 3.80
CA ALA A 154 -8.94 3.75 5.22
C ALA A 154 -9.29 2.38 5.81
N LEU A 155 -10.44 1.84 5.41
CA LEU A 155 -10.90 0.51 5.82
C LEU A 155 -9.97 -0.59 5.33
N GLN A 156 -9.57 -0.55 4.07
CA GLN A 156 -8.64 -1.50 3.48
C GLN A 156 -7.26 -1.41 4.13
N ALA A 157 -6.72 -0.21 4.31
CA ALA A 157 -5.40 -0.03 4.91
C ALA A 157 -5.35 -0.56 6.35
N LEU A 158 -6.41 -0.30 7.14
CA LEU A 158 -6.53 -0.84 8.50
C LEU A 158 -6.71 -2.36 8.52
N ALA A 159 -7.54 -2.91 7.62
CA ALA A 159 -7.72 -4.34 7.46
C ALA A 159 -6.39 -5.03 7.16
N ALA A 160 -5.65 -4.56 6.14
CA ALA A 160 -4.32 -5.06 5.78
C ALA A 160 -3.32 -4.95 6.95
N ALA A 161 -3.37 -3.85 7.71
CA ALA A 161 -2.54 -3.66 8.89
C ALA A 161 -2.93 -4.53 10.10
N GLY A 162 -4.03 -5.29 10.01
CA GLY A 162 -4.57 -6.13 11.09
C GLY A 162 -5.12 -5.31 12.25
N ASP A 163 -5.69 -4.14 11.97
CA ASP A 163 -6.34 -3.30 12.98
C ASP A 163 -7.82 -3.68 13.12
N ASP A 164 -8.19 -4.16 14.31
CA ASP A 164 -9.52 -4.69 14.61
C ASP A 164 -10.65 -3.66 14.41
N ARG A 165 -10.35 -2.37 14.31
CA ARG A 165 -11.35 -1.32 14.06
C ARG A 165 -12.01 -1.44 12.68
N ALA A 166 -11.35 -2.09 11.71
CA ALA A 166 -11.94 -2.34 10.39
C ALA A 166 -13.08 -3.37 10.44
N HIS A 167 -12.99 -4.36 11.34
CA HIS A 167 -13.96 -5.45 11.42
C HIS A 167 -15.42 -5.00 11.67
N PRO A 168 -15.74 -4.24 12.74
CA PRO A 168 -17.12 -3.82 12.97
C PRO A 168 -17.69 -2.92 11.87
N VAL A 169 -16.83 -2.19 11.14
CA VAL A 169 -17.25 -1.36 10.01
C VAL A 169 -17.67 -2.24 8.84
N LEU A 170 -16.86 -3.22 8.44
CA LEU A 170 -17.20 -4.16 7.36
C LEU A 170 -18.45 -4.99 7.70
N LEU A 171 -18.55 -5.48 8.94
CA LEU A 171 -19.72 -6.24 9.37
C LEU A 171 -21.00 -5.40 9.22
N ALA A 172 -20.98 -4.14 9.67
CA ALA A 172 -22.11 -3.23 9.53
C ALA A 172 -22.43 -2.92 8.05
N ARG A 173 -21.42 -2.84 7.17
CA ARG A 173 -21.61 -2.63 5.73
C ARG A 173 -22.32 -3.80 5.06
N LEU A 174 -21.90 -5.04 5.37
CA LEU A 174 -22.54 -6.27 4.89
C LEU A 174 -23.98 -6.45 5.41
N ASP A 175 -24.28 -5.93 6.60
CA ASP A 175 -25.63 -5.95 7.18
C ASP A 175 -26.55 -4.86 6.61
N ALA A 176 -25.99 -3.68 6.30
CA ALA A 176 -26.75 -2.53 5.84
C ALA A 176 -27.05 -2.54 4.34
N SER A 177 -26.19 -3.16 3.51
CA SER A 177 -26.33 -3.17 2.05
C SER A 177 -25.73 -4.40 1.40
N GLY A 178 -26.32 -4.85 0.29
CA GLY A 178 -25.75 -5.85 -0.62
C GLY A 178 -24.81 -5.26 -1.70
N ASP A 179 -24.28 -4.05 -1.48
CA ASP A 179 -23.46 -3.32 -2.46
C ASP A 179 -22.15 -2.91 -1.78
N LEU A 180 -21.15 -3.77 -1.91
CA LEU A 180 -19.77 -3.54 -1.48
C LEU A 180 -18.93 -3.19 -2.70
N CYS A 181 -18.03 -2.23 -2.56
CA CYS A 181 -17.03 -1.99 -3.59
C CYS A 181 -15.87 -3.00 -3.49
N LEU A 182 -15.01 -3.03 -4.53
CA LEU A 182 -13.90 -3.96 -4.63
C LEU A 182 -12.96 -3.87 -3.41
N VAL A 183 -12.65 -2.63 -3.00
CA VAL A 183 -11.78 -2.31 -1.86
C VAL A 183 -12.35 -2.85 -0.54
N GLU A 184 -13.68 -2.86 -0.37
CA GLU A 184 -14.33 -3.44 0.82
C GLU A 184 -14.25 -4.98 0.83
N LEU A 185 -14.30 -5.64 -0.34
CA LEU A 185 -14.10 -7.08 -0.45
C LEU A 185 -12.64 -7.48 -0.19
N GLU A 186 -11.69 -6.70 -0.70
CA GLU A 186 -10.26 -6.86 -0.40
C GLU A 186 -10.00 -6.72 1.10
N ALA A 187 -10.62 -5.72 1.74
CA ALA A 187 -10.55 -5.54 3.19
C ALA A 187 -11.13 -6.75 3.95
N ALA A 188 -12.24 -7.32 3.48
CA ALA A 188 -12.81 -8.54 4.08
C ALA A 188 -11.86 -9.74 3.94
N ALA A 189 -11.26 -9.94 2.76
CA ALA A 189 -10.25 -10.96 2.52
C ALA A 189 -9.02 -10.75 3.42
N ALA A 190 -8.56 -9.51 3.57
CA ALA A 190 -7.41 -9.16 4.41
C ALA A 190 -7.67 -9.45 5.89
N LEU A 191 -8.87 -9.15 6.41
CA LEU A 191 -9.27 -9.46 7.79
C LEU A 191 -9.45 -10.96 8.02
N ALA A 192 -9.99 -11.67 7.03
CA ALA A 192 -10.30 -13.10 7.11
C ALA A 192 -11.14 -13.49 8.36
N ALA A 193 -12.07 -12.61 8.75
CA ALA A 193 -12.86 -12.78 9.96
C ALA A 193 -14.07 -13.71 9.69
N PRO A 194 -14.23 -14.83 10.42
CA PRO A 194 -15.32 -15.79 10.18
C PRO A 194 -16.74 -15.21 10.23
N ASP A 195 -16.92 -14.17 11.03
CA ASP A 195 -18.22 -13.52 11.21
C ASP A 195 -18.66 -12.71 9.96
N LEU A 196 -17.74 -12.39 9.04
CA LEU A 196 -18.06 -11.74 7.76
C LEU A 196 -18.65 -12.73 6.74
N HIS A 197 -18.35 -14.03 6.88
CA HIS A 197 -18.70 -15.05 5.89
C HIS A 197 -20.20 -15.13 5.56
N PRO A 198 -21.13 -15.13 6.52
CA PRO A 198 -22.56 -15.16 6.19
C PRO A 198 -23.01 -13.96 5.33
N GLY A 199 -22.41 -12.79 5.54
CA GLY A 199 -22.68 -11.59 4.72
C GLY A 199 -22.15 -11.75 3.30
N LEU A 200 -20.89 -12.18 3.18
CA LEU A 200 -20.26 -12.46 1.88
C LEU A 200 -20.98 -13.56 1.09
N GLN A 201 -21.51 -14.58 1.77
CA GLN A 201 -22.30 -15.63 1.12
C GLN A 201 -23.60 -15.09 0.52
N ARG A 202 -24.29 -14.20 1.25
CA ARG A 202 -25.49 -13.53 0.71
C ARG A 202 -25.16 -12.71 -0.53
N LEU A 203 -24.06 -11.95 -0.51
CA LEU A 203 -23.59 -11.22 -1.69
C LEU A 203 -23.34 -12.14 -2.88
N ALA A 204 -22.65 -13.26 -2.66
CA ALA A 204 -22.36 -14.22 -3.73
C ALA A 204 -23.61 -14.88 -4.32
N GLU A 205 -24.65 -15.09 -3.49
CA GLU A 205 -25.96 -15.55 -3.97
C GLU A 205 -26.69 -14.46 -4.76
N GLU A 206 -26.61 -13.19 -4.33
CA GLU A 206 -27.23 -12.04 -4.99
C GLU A 206 -26.58 -11.73 -6.35
N TRP A 207 -25.25 -11.83 -6.45
CA TRP A 207 -24.46 -11.59 -7.66
C TRP A 207 -24.24 -12.86 -8.48
N ALA A 208 -24.96 -13.94 -8.17
CA ALA A 208 -24.79 -15.22 -8.84
C ALA A 208 -25.03 -15.11 -10.35
N GLY A 209 -23.98 -15.37 -11.14
CA GLY A 209 -24.03 -15.30 -12.61
C GLY A 209 -23.45 -14.02 -13.20
N ASP A 210 -23.10 -13.04 -12.36
CA ASP A 210 -22.29 -11.90 -12.76
C ASP A 210 -20.83 -12.34 -12.77
N ALA A 211 -20.21 -12.30 -13.95
CA ALA A 211 -18.79 -12.57 -14.13
C ALA A 211 -18.09 -11.25 -14.48
N ASP A 212 -17.70 -10.54 -13.44
CA ASP A 212 -17.14 -9.19 -13.52
C ASP A 212 -15.89 -9.05 -12.64
N GLU A 213 -15.48 -7.81 -12.36
CA GLU A 213 -14.27 -7.52 -11.59
C GLU A 213 -14.37 -7.92 -10.11
N PHE A 214 -15.58 -8.15 -9.57
CA PHE A 214 -15.76 -8.49 -8.16
C PHE A 214 -15.65 -10.00 -7.90
N THR A 215 -15.89 -10.84 -8.92
CA THR A 215 -16.03 -12.30 -8.75
C THR A 215 -14.83 -12.92 -8.03
N GLN A 216 -13.60 -12.64 -8.48
CA GLN A 216 -12.40 -13.26 -7.90
C GLN A 216 -12.14 -12.78 -6.46
N THR A 217 -12.33 -11.48 -6.21
CA THR A 217 -12.11 -10.91 -4.88
C THR A 217 -13.16 -11.38 -3.88
N LEU A 218 -14.41 -11.54 -4.31
CA LEU A 218 -15.47 -12.11 -3.48
C LEU A 218 -15.20 -13.59 -3.16
N GLU A 219 -14.77 -14.39 -4.15
CA GLU A 219 -14.37 -15.79 -3.94
C GLU A 219 -13.23 -15.91 -2.92
N LEU A 220 -12.20 -15.06 -3.06
CA LEU A 220 -11.09 -15.00 -2.10
C LEU A 220 -11.58 -14.60 -0.71
N ALA A 221 -12.41 -13.57 -0.59
CA ALA A 221 -12.95 -13.12 0.68
C ALA A 221 -13.79 -14.21 1.36
N LEU A 222 -14.62 -14.93 0.60
CA LEU A 222 -15.38 -16.08 1.06
C LEU A 222 -14.47 -17.19 1.59
N SER A 223 -13.48 -17.59 0.79
CA SER A 223 -12.56 -18.66 1.18
C SER A 223 -11.81 -18.29 2.46
N ARG A 224 -11.27 -17.06 2.52
CA ARG A 224 -10.50 -16.58 3.66
C ARG A 224 -11.34 -16.38 4.92
N CYS A 225 -12.58 -15.94 4.78
CA CYS A 225 -13.51 -15.81 5.91
C CYS A 225 -14.22 -17.14 6.25
N HIS A 226 -14.00 -18.25 5.53
CA HIS A 226 -14.72 -19.49 5.83
C HIS A 226 -14.45 -19.94 7.28
N PRO A 227 -15.45 -20.47 8.02
CA PRO A 227 -15.25 -20.91 9.42
C PRO A 227 -14.12 -21.92 9.62
N ASP A 228 -13.83 -22.74 8.60
CA ASP A 228 -12.74 -23.72 8.60
C ASP A 228 -11.40 -23.16 8.07
N ALA A 229 -11.36 -21.93 7.55
CA ALA A 229 -10.19 -21.34 6.89
C ALA A 229 -8.96 -21.34 7.80
N ALA A 230 -9.11 -20.95 9.07
CA ALA A 230 -8.01 -20.95 10.04
C ALA A 230 -7.47 -22.37 10.32
N ALA A 231 -8.32 -23.39 10.32
CA ALA A 231 -7.90 -24.77 10.52
C ALA A 231 -7.17 -25.33 9.30
N LEU A 232 -7.62 -24.98 8.09
CA LEU A 232 -6.94 -25.32 6.83
C LEU A 232 -5.60 -24.60 6.73
N ALA A 233 -5.57 -23.30 7.02
CA ALA A 233 -4.37 -22.48 7.07
C ALA A 233 -3.32 -23.07 8.01
N GLY A 234 -3.72 -23.48 9.21
CA GLY A 234 -2.80 -24.14 10.16
C GLY A 234 -2.15 -25.42 9.60
N GLN A 235 -2.86 -26.18 8.75
CA GLN A 235 -2.29 -27.37 8.10
C GLN A 235 -1.27 -26.98 7.02
N VAL A 236 -1.59 -25.96 6.22
CA VAL A 236 -0.68 -25.41 5.21
C VAL A 236 0.58 -24.85 5.85
N GLU A 237 0.45 -24.08 6.93
CA GLU A 237 1.55 -23.50 7.70
C GLU A 237 2.51 -24.56 8.23
N GLN A 238 2.00 -25.65 8.83
CA GLN A 238 2.86 -26.73 9.32
C GLN A 238 3.60 -27.45 8.20
N ASN A 239 2.91 -27.75 7.09
CA ASN A 239 3.54 -28.36 5.92
C ASN A 239 4.63 -27.45 5.33
N LEU A 240 4.36 -26.15 5.22
CA LEU A 240 5.32 -25.15 4.77
C LEU A 240 6.55 -25.10 5.68
N LEU A 241 6.35 -25.11 7.00
CA LEU A 241 7.44 -25.11 7.98
C LEU A 241 8.34 -26.34 7.83
N GLU A 242 7.77 -27.53 7.62
CA GLU A 242 8.51 -28.76 7.36
C GLU A 242 9.34 -28.68 6.07
N ILE A 243 8.73 -28.19 4.99
CA ILE A 243 9.40 -28.02 3.69
C ILE A 243 10.56 -27.03 3.81
N VAL A 244 10.33 -25.87 4.41
CA VAL A 244 11.37 -24.83 4.56
C VAL A 244 12.53 -25.36 5.42
N ARG A 245 12.26 -26.06 6.53
CA ARG A 245 13.31 -26.70 7.33
C ARG A 245 14.13 -27.73 6.55
N GLY A 246 13.51 -28.42 5.59
CA GLY A 246 14.22 -29.34 4.71
C GLY A 246 15.14 -28.66 3.70
N VAL A 247 14.83 -27.41 3.32
CA VAL A 247 15.58 -26.64 2.31
C VAL A 247 16.66 -25.76 2.94
N VAL A 248 16.39 -25.16 4.09
CA VAL A 248 17.35 -24.31 4.80
C VAL A 248 18.37 -25.19 5.51
N GLN A 249 19.62 -25.19 5.04
CA GLN A 249 20.72 -25.92 5.68
C GLN A 249 21.07 -25.30 7.05
N GLU A 250 21.34 -26.16 8.04
CA GLU A 250 21.75 -25.78 9.39
C GLU A 250 23.12 -25.04 9.43
N PRO A 251 23.36 -24.14 10.40
CA PRO A 251 22.53 -23.82 11.55
C PRO A 251 21.56 -22.65 11.29
N ALA A 252 20.27 -22.92 11.11
CA ALA A 252 19.26 -21.89 10.89
C ALA A 252 17.99 -22.20 11.69
N GLY A 253 17.58 -21.26 12.53
CA GLY A 253 16.29 -21.34 13.21
C GLY A 253 15.17 -21.01 12.21
N VAL A 254 14.19 -21.90 12.07
CA VAL A 254 12.98 -21.68 11.26
C VAL A 254 11.76 -21.91 12.15
N GLN A 255 10.92 -20.88 12.30
CA GLN A 255 9.71 -20.91 13.12
C GLN A 255 8.57 -20.10 12.48
N LEU A 256 7.34 -20.41 12.90
CA LEU A 256 6.17 -19.61 12.58
C LEU A 256 5.85 -18.70 13.76
N GLN A 257 5.37 -17.50 13.47
CA GLN A 257 4.93 -16.52 14.45
C GLN A 257 3.56 -15.96 14.06
N GLY A 258 2.65 -15.82 15.02
CA GLY A 258 1.29 -15.35 14.77
C GLY A 258 0.31 -16.50 14.49
N ALA A 259 -0.81 -16.15 13.85
CA ALA A 259 -1.85 -17.07 13.43
C ALA A 259 -2.55 -16.49 12.20
N TYR A 260 -3.21 -17.35 11.42
CA TYR A 260 -4.00 -16.95 10.26
C TYR A 260 -4.94 -15.77 10.58
N PRO A 261 -5.02 -14.73 9.72
CA PRO A 261 -4.35 -14.54 8.42
C PRO A 261 -3.03 -13.75 8.52
N ARG A 262 -2.36 -13.76 9.68
CA ARG A 262 -1.15 -12.96 9.97
C ARG A 262 -0.02 -13.84 10.50
N THR A 263 0.07 -15.06 9.98
CA THR A 263 1.21 -15.93 10.25
C THR A 263 2.41 -15.46 9.44
N ALA A 264 3.55 -15.30 10.12
CA ALA A 264 4.84 -15.00 9.52
C ALA A 264 5.80 -16.16 9.73
N LEU A 265 6.60 -16.44 8.71
CA LEU A 265 7.73 -17.36 8.76
C LEU A 265 8.99 -16.57 9.13
N ILE A 266 9.61 -16.93 10.24
CA ILE A 266 10.82 -16.28 10.77
C ILE A 266 12.00 -17.22 10.57
N ILE A 267 13.04 -16.71 9.90
CA ILE A 267 14.30 -17.43 9.64
C ILE A 267 15.46 -16.66 10.26
N THR A 268 16.23 -17.34 11.10
CA THR A 268 17.38 -16.78 11.82
C THR A 268 18.64 -17.57 11.53
N ARG A 269 19.72 -16.89 11.11
CA ARG A 269 21.05 -17.48 10.90
C ARG A 269 22.10 -16.72 11.71
N ASP A 270 23.11 -17.42 12.18
CA ASP A 270 24.18 -16.78 12.96
C ASP A 270 24.92 -15.72 12.13
N GLY A 271 24.82 -14.46 12.55
CA GLY A 271 25.49 -13.32 11.92
C GLY A 271 24.67 -12.57 10.87
N ASP A 272 23.51 -13.09 10.48
CA ASP A 272 22.60 -12.46 9.51
C ASP A 272 21.40 -11.79 10.22
N PRO A 273 20.80 -10.75 9.62
CA PRO A 273 19.52 -10.22 10.09
C PRO A 273 18.42 -11.28 9.98
N GLU A 274 17.43 -11.19 10.87
CA GLU A 274 16.25 -12.07 10.78
C GLU A 274 15.47 -11.80 9.50
N VAL A 275 15.05 -12.85 8.83
CA VAL A 275 14.16 -12.78 7.66
C VAL A 275 12.73 -13.05 8.12
N HIS A 276 11.83 -12.13 7.80
CA HIS A 276 10.41 -12.20 8.12
C HIS A 276 9.63 -12.28 6.80
N LEU A 277 8.87 -13.36 6.60
CA LEU A 277 8.04 -13.54 5.40
C LEU A 277 6.59 -13.78 5.82
N ASP A 278 5.67 -12.94 5.33
CA ASP A 278 4.25 -13.15 5.53
C ASP A 278 3.80 -14.41 4.76
N VAL A 279 3.17 -15.35 5.47
CA VAL A 279 2.65 -16.59 4.85
C VAL A 279 1.40 -16.26 4.02
N TRP A 280 0.53 -15.40 4.55
CA TRP A 280 -0.77 -15.12 3.94
C TRP A 280 -0.79 -13.74 3.28
N ALA A 281 0.05 -13.56 2.26
CA ALA A 281 0.09 -12.33 1.47
C ALA A 281 -1.26 -12.05 0.76
N ASP A 282 -1.37 -10.85 0.18
CA ASP A 282 -2.55 -10.44 -0.58
C ASP A 282 -2.81 -11.41 -1.72
N GLY A 283 -4.02 -11.98 -1.77
CA GLY A 283 -4.41 -12.98 -2.77
C GLY A 283 -4.21 -14.44 -2.37
N GLU A 284 -3.41 -14.75 -1.34
CA GLU A 284 -3.14 -16.16 -0.98
C GLU A 284 -4.34 -16.84 -0.33
N ASP A 285 -4.66 -18.06 -0.74
CA ASP A 285 -5.86 -18.78 -0.32
C ASP A 285 -5.51 -20.07 0.45
N PRO A 286 -6.04 -20.29 1.68
CA PRO A 286 -5.84 -21.54 2.42
C PRO A 286 -6.30 -22.82 1.68
N THR A 287 -7.21 -22.70 0.72
CA THR A 287 -7.74 -23.82 -0.08
C THR A 287 -6.94 -24.09 -1.35
N ASP A 288 -6.15 -23.12 -1.82
CA ASP A 288 -5.31 -23.22 -3.02
C ASP A 288 -3.97 -22.50 -2.84
N TYR A 289 -3.16 -22.99 -1.88
CA TYR A 289 -1.91 -22.33 -1.51
C TYR A 289 -0.70 -22.83 -2.34
N PRO A 290 -0.05 -21.97 -3.14
CA PRO A 290 1.11 -22.30 -3.96
C PRO A 290 2.41 -22.32 -3.13
N VAL A 291 2.66 -23.42 -2.43
CA VAL A 291 3.86 -23.63 -1.58
C VAL A 291 5.19 -23.26 -2.26
N THR A 292 5.27 -23.42 -3.59
CA THR A 292 6.46 -23.07 -4.38
C THR A 292 6.85 -21.60 -4.33
N HIS A 293 5.89 -20.68 -4.19
CA HIS A 293 6.17 -19.24 -4.12
C HIS A 293 6.98 -18.89 -2.87
N VAL A 294 6.54 -19.38 -1.70
CA VAL A 294 7.26 -19.12 -0.44
C VAL A 294 8.64 -19.74 -0.45
N VAL A 295 8.79 -20.97 -0.95
CA VAL A 295 10.10 -21.62 -1.04
C VAL A 295 11.05 -20.81 -1.93
N GLY A 296 10.54 -20.27 -3.05
CA GLY A 296 11.30 -19.36 -3.91
C GLY A 296 11.72 -18.08 -3.18
N ALA A 297 10.80 -17.43 -2.46
CA ALA A 297 11.07 -16.23 -1.67
C ALA A 297 12.11 -16.50 -0.56
N VAL A 298 12.00 -17.62 0.14
CA VAL A 298 12.97 -18.07 1.14
C VAL A 298 14.34 -18.26 0.52
N LEU A 299 14.44 -18.99 -0.61
CA LEU A 299 15.72 -19.22 -1.28
C LEU A 299 16.36 -17.92 -1.77
N GLY A 300 15.56 -16.98 -2.28
CA GLY A 300 16.00 -15.65 -2.68
C GLY A 300 16.52 -14.82 -1.50
N ALA A 301 15.76 -14.76 -0.40
CA ALA A 301 16.13 -14.01 0.80
C ALA A 301 17.39 -14.55 1.48
N LEU A 302 17.70 -15.83 1.27
CA LEU A 302 18.84 -16.53 1.85
C LEU A 302 20.05 -16.61 0.91
N ALA A 303 19.95 -16.08 -0.31
CA ALA A 303 21.05 -16.01 -1.26
C ALA A 303 22.11 -15.00 -0.78
N PRO A 304 23.40 -15.27 -0.98
CA PRO A 304 24.44 -14.28 -0.66
C PRO A 304 24.23 -13.00 -1.48
N PRO A 305 24.58 -11.82 -0.94
CA PRO A 305 24.50 -10.57 -1.70
C PRO A 305 25.31 -10.68 -2.98
N GLU A 306 24.74 -10.25 -4.11
CA GLU A 306 25.48 -10.23 -5.39
C GLU A 306 26.75 -9.34 -5.26
N PRO A 307 27.87 -9.77 -5.85
CA PRO A 307 29.19 -9.14 -5.67
C PRO A 307 29.32 -7.75 -6.30
#